data_AF-A0A2V3Y877-F1
#
_entry.id   AF-A0A2V3Y877-F1
#
_cell.length_a   1.000
_cell.length_b   1.000
_cell.length_c   1.000
_cell.angle_alpha   90.00
_cell.angle_beta   90.00
_cell.angle_gamma   90.00
#
_symmetry.space_group_name_H-M   'P 1'
#
loop_
_entity.id
_entity.type
_entity.pdbx_description
1 polymer ?
#
loop_
_entity_poly.entity_id
_entity_poly.type
_entity_poly.pdbx_seq_one_letter_code
_entity_poly.pdbx_strand_id
1 'polypeptide(L)' 'MKTVRGKYNEAIVYTDVVEDMALQQIKQLCDMEFAADARIRIMPDVHAGAGST' A
#
# COMPACT_ATOMS: atom_id res chain seq x y z
N MET A 1 10.17 3.36 -8.33
CA MET A 1 8.78 2.88 -8.17
C MET A 1 8.82 1.54 -7.43
N LYS A 2 7.87 1.29 -6.52
CA LYS A 2 7.84 0.08 -5.69
C LYS A 2 6.50 -0.65 -5.84
N THR A 3 6.51 -1.98 -5.83
CA THR A 3 5.29 -2.80 -5.75
C THR A 3 5.16 -3.40 -4.36
N VAL A 4 4.00 -3.22 -3.73
CA VAL A 4 3.65 -3.85 -2.46
C VAL A 4 2.62 -4.94 -2.74
N ARG A 5 2.92 -6.18 -2.34
CA ARG A 5 2.03 -7.33 -2.54
C ARG A 5 1.43 -7.76 -1.22
N GLY A 6 0.10 -7.88 -1.21
CA GLY A 6 -0.65 -8.53 -0.14
C GLY A 6 -1.18 -9.88 -0.58
N LYS A 7 -2.05 -10.45 0.25
CA LYS A 7 -2.68 -11.76 0.06
C LYS A 7 -3.67 -11.77 -1.10
N TYR A 8 -4.41 -10.68 -1.31
CA TYR A 8 -5.51 -10.63 -2.28
C TYR A 8 -5.23 -9.68 -3.44
N ASN A 9 -4.34 -8.69 -3.29
CA ASN A 9 -4.00 -7.75 -4.37
C ASN A 9 -2.56 -7.20 -4.24
N GLU A 10 -2.16 -6.34 -5.18
CA GLU A 10 -0.93 -5.56 -5.17
C GLU A 10 -1.17 -4.06 -5.45
N ALA A 11 -0.28 -3.22 -4.90
CA ALA A 11 -0.28 -1.78 -5.10
C ALA A 11 1.02 -1.33 -5.76
N ILE A 12 0.92 -0.41 -6.73
CA ILE A 12 2.09 0.28 -7.29
C ILE A 12 2.24 1.64 -6.62
N VAL A 13 3.40 1.86 -6.03
CA VAL A 13 3.81 3.10 -5.38
C VAL A 13 4.76 3.86 -6.29
N TYR A 14 4.40 5.09 -6.64
CA TYR A 14 5.15 5.91 -7.60
C TYR A 14 6.33 6.67 -6.98
N THR A 15 6.92 6.15 -5.91
CA THR A 15 8.17 6.61 -5.31
C THR A 15 8.97 5.39 -4.81
N ASP A 16 10.28 5.54 -4.65
CA ASP A 16 11.16 4.54 -4.03
C ASP A 16 11.39 4.82 -2.53
N VAL A 17 11.12 6.06 -2.11
CA VAL A 17 11.26 6.51 -0.72
C VAL A 17 9.90 6.46 -0.07
N VAL A 18 9.68 5.49 0.81
CA VAL A 18 8.42 5.27 1.55
C VAL A 18 8.77 4.84 2.96
N GLU A 19 8.08 5.40 3.96
CA GLU A 19 8.21 5.01 5.36
C GLU A 19 7.73 3.56 5.58
N ASP A 20 8.39 2.83 6.48
CA ASP A 20 8.04 1.43 6.77
C ASP A 20 6.59 1.28 7.25
N MET A 21 6.10 2.24 8.04
CA MET A 21 4.72 2.25 8.52
C MET A 21 3.71 2.43 7.38
N ALA A 22 4.00 3.30 6.40
CA ALA A 22 3.18 3.44 5.21
C ALA A 22 3.18 2.16 4.36
N LEU A 23 4.34 1.49 4.22
CA LEU A 23 4.42 0.19 3.53
C LEU A 23 3.57 -0.88 4.22
N GLN A 24 3.58 -0.92 5.56
CA GLN A 24 2.76 -1.85 6.33
C GLN A 24 1.27 -1.58 6.13
N GLN A 25 0.84 -0.32 6.14
CA GLN A 25 -0.55 0.06 5.87
C GLN A 25 -0.99 -0.32 4.46
N ILE A 26 -0.16 -0.05 3.45
CA ILE A 26 -0.44 -0.45 2.06
C ILE A 26 -0.54 -1.96 1.94
N LYS A 27 0.34 -2.71 2.62
CA LYS A 27 0.27 -4.17 2.64
C LYS A 27 -1.01 -4.67 3.31
N GLN A 28 -1.40 -4.09 4.45
CA GLN A 28 -2.66 -4.42 5.13
C GLN A 28 -3.86 -4.19 4.22
N LEU A 29 -3.90 -3.08 3.49
CA LEU A 29 -4.93 -2.82 2.47
C LEU A 29 -4.95 -3.93 1.40
N CYS A 30 -3.79 -4.34 0.90
CA CYS A 30 -3.68 -5.41 -0.10
C CYS A 30 -3.97 -6.82 0.47
N ASP A 31 -3.91 -6.98 1.78
CA ASP A 31 -4.26 -8.20 2.53
C ASP A 31 -5.77 -8.30 2.80
N MET A 32 -6.58 -7.30 2.44
CA MET A 32 -8.04 -7.33 2.59
C MET A 32 -8.71 -7.91 1.33
N GLU A 33 -9.68 -8.81 1.53
CA GLU A 33 -10.34 -9.51 0.43
C GLU A 33 -11.10 -8.58 -0.53
N PHE A 34 -11.70 -7.50 -0.01
CA PHE A 34 -12.40 -6.52 -0.85
C PHE A 34 -11.47 -5.82 -1.85
N ALA A 35 -10.15 -5.86 -1.62
CA ALA A 35 -9.19 -5.25 -2.51
C ALA A 35 -8.95 -6.07 -3.77
N ALA A 36 -9.38 -7.34 -3.87
CA ALA A 36 -8.98 -8.28 -4.92
C ALA A 36 -9.12 -7.75 -6.37
N ASP A 37 -10.22 -7.05 -6.67
CA ASP A 37 -10.50 -6.53 -8.02
C ASP A 37 -10.15 -5.03 -8.19
N ALA A 38 -9.57 -4.41 -7.16
CA ALA A 38 -9.23 -2.99 -7.19
C ALA A 38 -7.93 -2.73 -7.96
N ARG A 39 -7.83 -1.59 -8.66
CA ARG A 39 -6.56 -1.11 -9.20
C ARG A 39 -5.92 -0.12 -8.24
N ILE A 40 -4.98 -0.60 -7.40
CA ILE A 40 -4.38 0.23 -6.35
C ILE A 40 -3.12 0.93 -6.87
N ARG A 41 -3.13 2.26 -6.80
CA ARG A 41 -2.04 3.16 -7.20
C ARG A 41 -1.81 4.19 -6.10
N ILE A 42 -0.58 4.22 -5.57
CA ILE A 42 -0.19 5.07 -4.45
C ILE A 42 0.71 6.18 -4.98
N MET A 43 0.35 7.41 -4.64
CA MET A 43 1.05 8.62 -5.08
C MET A 43 2.43 8.76 -4.43
N PRO A 44 3.37 9.51 -5.04
CA PRO A 44 4.73 9.63 -4.53
C PRO A 44 4.86 10.38 -3.19
N ASP A 45 3.85 11.15 -2.79
CA ASP A 45 3.75 11.91 -1.53
C ASP A 45 3.15 11.08 -0.38
N VAL A 46 3.15 9.75 -0.53
CA VAL A 46 2.65 8.83 0.49
C VAL A 46 3.42 8.96 1.81
N HIS A 47 2.66 8.97 2.89
CA HIS A 47 3.13 9.01 4.27
C HIS A 47 2.21 8.14 5.14
N ALA A 48 2.66 7.80 6.35
CA ALA A 48 1.85 7.02 7.27
C ALA A 48 0.58 7.78 7.70
N GLY A 49 -0.58 7.14 7.57
CA GLY A 49 -1.85 7.71 8.02
C GLY A 49 -2.05 7.59 9.54
N ALA A 50 -2.74 8.56 10.15
CA ALA A 50 -3.11 8.50 11.57
C ALA A 50 -4.21 7.44 11.79
N GLY A 51 -3.82 6.24 12.25
CA GLY A 51 -4.81 5.19 12.56
C GLY A 51 -4.32 3.75 12.49
N SER A 52 -3.05 3.46 12.77
CA SER A 52 -2.58 2.07 12.76
C SER A 52 -1.68 1.79 13.97
N THR A 53 -2.32 1.26 15.02
CA THR A 53 -1.67 0.31 15.93
C THR A 53 -1.99 -1.08 15.41
#